data_AF-A0A831V156-F1
#
_entry.id   AF-A0A831V156-F1
#
_cell.length_a   1.000
_cell.length_b   1.000
_cell.length_c   1.000
_cell.angle_alpha   90.00
_cell.angle_beta   90.00
_cell.angle_gamma   90.00
#
_symmetry.space_group_name_H-M   'P 1'
#
loop_
_entity.id
_entity.type
_entity.pdbx_description
1 polymer ?
#
loop_
_entity_poly.entity_id
_entity_poly.type
_entity_poly.pdbx_seq_one_letter_code
_entity_poly.pdbx_strand_id
1 'polypeptide(L)' 'MIDARRQTRRLIPVALLTLLSTLTTLAAHAESVLPVETWQTDNGAKVLFYATDSLPIVDAQLIFDAGSARDPK' A
#
# COMPACT_ATOMS: atom_id res chain seq x y z
N MET A 1 3.88 -32.49 -41.26
CA MET A 1 4.86 -32.83 -40.20
C MET A 1 5.45 -31.53 -39.65
N ILE A 2 4.70 -30.84 -38.78
CA ILE A 2 5.00 -29.47 -38.28
C ILE A 2 5.63 -29.56 -36.88
N ASP A 3 6.96 -29.42 -36.85
CA ASP A 3 7.81 -28.69 -35.89
C ASP A 3 7.40 -28.57 -34.39
N ALA A 4 7.27 -29.69 -33.66
CA ALA A 4 7.06 -29.72 -32.20
C ALA A 4 8.21 -29.08 -31.37
N ARG A 5 9.42 -28.96 -31.94
CA ARG A 5 10.59 -28.31 -31.27
C ARG A 5 10.50 -26.79 -31.22
N ARG A 6 9.73 -26.18 -32.13
CA ARG A 6 9.55 -24.71 -32.17
C ARG A 6 8.53 -24.25 -31.12
N GLN A 7 7.61 -25.15 -30.75
CA GLN A 7 6.54 -24.93 -29.78
C GLN A 7 7.08 -24.94 -28.34
N THR A 8 7.96 -25.88 -27.99
CA THR A 8 8.60 -25.93 -26.65
C THR A 8 9.50 -24.72 -26.36
N ARG A 9 10.20 -24.18 -27.36
CA ARG A 9 11.03 -22.97 -27.21
C ARG A 9 10.24 -21.69 -26.91
N ARG A 10 8.96 -21.62 -27.29
CA ARG A 10 8.09 -20.47 -27.02
C ARG A 10 7.33 -20.57 -25.69
N LEU A 11 7.20 -21.78 -25.14
CA LEU A 11 6.49 -22.03 -23.88
C LEU A 11 7.34 -21.67 -22.65
N ILE A 12 8.67 -21.84 -22.72
CA ILE A 12 9.60 -21.47 -21.63
C ILE A 12 9.52 -19.98 -21.25
N PRO A 13 9.59 -19.00 -22.19
CA PRO A 13 9.52 -17.60 -21.81
C PRO A 13 8.14 -17.19 -21.28
N VAL A 14 7.06 -17.82 -21.77
CA VAL A 14 5.69 -17.55 -21.28
C VAL A 14 5.50 -18.13 -19.86
N ALA A 15 6.03 -19.32 -19.60
CA ALA A 15 6.04 -19.91 -18.26
C ALA A 15 6.90 -19.08 -17.27
N LEU A 16 8.04 -18.57 -17.73
CA LEU A 16 8.90 -17.71 -16.92
C LEU A 16 8.25 -16.35 -16.63
N LEU A 17 7.58 -15.75 -17.62
CA LEU A 17 6.85 -14.49 -17.47
C LEU A 17 5.66 -14.65 -16.51
N THR A 18 4.87 -15.71 -16.67
CA THR A 18 3.74 -15.99 -15.75
C THR A 18 4.24 -16.26 -14.33
N LEU A 19 5.30 -17.05 -14.17
CA LEU A 19 5.92 -17.29 -12.87
C LEU A 19 6.43 -15.99 -12.24
N LEU A 20 7.10 -15.14 -13.03
CA LEU A 20 7.63 -13.86 -12.56
C LEU A 20 6.50 -12.91 -12.15
N SER A 21 5.41 -12.83 -12.93
CA SER A 21 4.23 -12.03 -12.60
C SER A 21 3.53 -12.50 -11.34
N THR A 22 3.46 -13.81 -11.09
CA THR A 22 2.89 -14.35 -9.84
C THR A 22 3.80 -14.09 -8.63
N LEU A 23 5.11 -14.10 -8.84
CA LEU A 23 6.08 -13.88 -7.76
C LEU A 23 6.11 -12.41 -7.31
N THR A 24 5.93 -11.47 -8.24
CA THR A 24 5.87 -10.03 -7.92
C THR A 24 4.58 -9.64 -7.22
N THR A 25 3.44 -10.28 -7.51
CA THR A 25 2.18 -10.01 -6.82
C THR A 25 2.23 -10.47 -5.37
N LEU A 26 2.84 -11.62 -5.09
CA LEU A 26 2.97 -12.14 -3.71
C LEU A 26 3.90 -11.28 -2.85
N ALA A 27 4.93 -10.66 -3.44
CA ALA A 27 5.85 -9.77 -2.73
C ALA A 27 5.24 -8.39 -2.40
N ALA A 28 4.10 -8.03 -3.00
CA ALA A 28 3.49 -6.70 -2.85
C ALA A 28 2.58 -6.57 -1.61
N HIS A 29 2.43 -7.63 -0.82
CA HIS A 29 1.67 -7.58 0.44
C HIS A 29 2.48 -6.90 1.53
N ALA A 30 2.59 -5.57 1.45
CA ALA A 30 3.06 -4.73 2.54
C ALA A 30 1.89 -4.43 3.47
N GLU A 31 1.68 -5.28 4.47
CA GLU A 31 0.82 -4.93 5.60
C GLU A 31 1.51 -3.83 6.43
N SER A 32 0.74 -2.86 6.90
CA SER A 32 1.27 -1.83 7.79
C SER A 32 1.78 -2.49 9.06
N VAL A 33 3.06 -2.29 9.38
CA VAL A 33 3.70 -2.80 10.61
C VAL A 33 3.00 -2.28 11.87
N LEU A 34 2.33 -1.13 11.77
CA LEU A 34 1.54 -0.56 12.86
C LEU A 34 0.04 -0.74 12.59
N PRO A 35 -0.74 -1.27 13.55
CA PRO A 35 -2.20 -1.37 13.48
C PRO A 35 -2.86 0.02 13.63
N VAL A 36 -2.62 0.90 12.67
CA VAL A 36 -3.24 2.24 12.64
C VAL A 36 -4.67 2.10 12.11
N GLU A 37 -5.64 2.41 12.95
CA GLU A 37 -7.02 2.58 12.54
C GLU A 37 -7.18 3.90 11.79
N THR A 38 -7.83 3.86 10.63
CA THR A 38 -8.08 5.05 9.81
C THR A 38 -9.57 5.23 9.59
N TRP A 39 -10.09 6.41 9.93
CA TRP A 39 -11.47 6.77 9.63
C TRP A 39 -11.59 8.24 9.21
N GLN A 40 -12.79 8.60 8.77
CA GLN A 40 -13.19 9.98 8.54
C GLN A 40 -14.29 10.36 9.52
N THR A 41 -14.23 11.57 10.04
CA THR A 41 -15.31 12.18 10.82
C THR A 41 -16.46 12.62 9.91
N ASP A 42 -17.62 12.91 10.49
CA ASP A 42 -18.79 13.41 9.74
C ASP A 42 -18.52 14.74 9.01
N ASN A 43 -17.63 15.57 9.55
CA ASN A 43 -17.17 16.82 8.93
C ASN A 43 -15.95 16.63 8.00
N GLY A 44 -15.58 15.39 7.68
CA GLY A 44 -14.59 15.05 6.65
C GLY A 44 -13.12 15.06 7.09
N ALA A 45 -12.82 15.24 8.37
CA ALA A 45 -11.45 15.17 8.86
C ALA A 45 -10.96 13.71 8.87
N LYS A 46 -9.74 13.49 8.36
CA LYS A 46 -9.09 12.17 8.40
C LYS A 46 -8.45 11.96 9.78
N VAL A 47 -8.74 10.83 10.41
CA VAL A 47 -8.16 10.43 11.69
C VAL A 47 -7.30 9.18 11.50
N LEU A 48 -6.13 9.19 12.14
CA LEU A 48 -5.20 8.07 12.23
C LEU A 48 -5.02 7.80 13.73
N PHE A 49 -5.39 6.61 14.18
CA PHE A 49 -5.35 6.25 15.58
C PHE A 49 -4.56 4.96 15.77
N TYR A 50 -3.74 4.95 16.81
CA TYR A 50 -2.97 3.80 17.22
C TYR A 50 -3.14 3.61 18.71
N ALA A 51 -3.84 2.55 19.10
CA ALA A 51 -4.01 2.18 20.50
C ALA A 51 -2.73 1.54 21.04
N THR A 52 -2.26 2.00 22.20
CA THR A 52 -1.10 1.42 22.90
C THR A 52 -1.39 1.23 24.38
N ASP A 53 -1.62 -0.01 24.80
CA ASP A 53 -1.93 -0.32 26.21
C ASP A 53 -0.70 -0.29 27.13
N SER A 54 0.50 -0.27 26.55
CA SER A 54 1.77 -0.32 27.27
C SER A 54 2.23 1.03 27.84
N LEU A 55 1.62 2.13 27.39
CA LEU A 55 2.00 3.49 27.77
C LEU A 55 0.76 4.23 28.27
N PRO A 56 0.68 4.62 29.57
CA PRO A 56 -0.47 5.31 30.13
C PRO A 56 -0.45 6.81 29.80
N ILE A 57 -0.22 7.15 28.53
CA ILE A 57 -0.18 8.53 28.03
C ILE A 57 -0.97 8.62 26.73
N VAL A 58 -1.48 9.82 26.45
CA VAL A 58 -2.15 10.16 25.19
C VAL A 58 -1.36 11.27 24.53
N ASP A 59 -0.93 11.03 23.29
CA ASP A 59 -0.37 12.04 22.40
C ASP A 59 -1.35 12.29 21.24
N ALA A 60 -1.56 13.56 20.90
CA ALA A 60 -2.51 13.96 19.87
C ALA A 60 -1.96 15.13 19.06
N GLN A 61 -2.06 15.01 17.74
CA GLN A 61 -1.67 16.06 16.80
C GLN A 61 -2.83 16.41 15.88
N LEU A 62 -3.08 17.70 15.72
CA LEU A 62 -4.05 18.24 14.78
C LEU A 62 -3.35 19.15 13.78
N ILE A 63 -3.47 18.83 12.50
CA ILE A 63 -2.83 19.56 11.40
C ILE A 63 -3.92 20.25 10.58
N PHE A 64 -3.75 21.54 10.34
CA PHE A 64 -4.59 22.32 9.44
C PHE A 64 -3.79 22.78 8.23
N ASP A 65 -4.40 22.73 7.05
CA ASP A 65 -3.89 23.42 5.86
C ASP A 65 -4.24 24.91 5.95
N ALA A 66 -3.61 25.60 6.89
CA ALA A 66 -3.83 27.01 7.23
C ALA A 66 -2.50 27.75 7.45
N GLY A 67 -1.49 27.43 6.62
CA GLY A 67 -0.20 28.13 6.65
C GLY A 67 -0.30 29.55 6.07
N SER A 68 0.69 30.40 6.39
CA SER A 68 0.73 31.82 5.99
C SER A 68 0.70 32.07 4.47
N ALA A 69 1.00 31.06 3.65
CA ALA A 69 0.79 31.14 2.20
C ALA A 69 -0.67 31.40 1.80
N ARG A 70 -1.62 31.17 2.73
CA ARG A 70 -3.05 31.43 2.55
C ARG A 70 -3.51 32.78 3.12
N ASP A 71 -2.61 33.57 3.70
CA ASP A 71 -2.95 34.87 4.24
C ASP A 71 -3.33 35.85 3.10
N PRO A 72 -4.43 36.61 3.25
CA PRO A 72 -4.76 37.67 2.29
C PRO A 72 -3.69 38.76 2.31
N LYS A 73 -3.45 39.36 1.15
CA LYS A 73 -2.61 40.56 1.04
C LYS A 73 -3.30 41.79 1.58
#